data_AF-A0A3N5VU08-F1
#
_entry.id   AF-A0A3N5VU08-F1
#
_cell.length_a   1.000
_cell.length_b   1.000
_cell.length_c   1.000
_cell.angle_alpha   90.00
_cell.angle_beta   90.00
_cell.angle_gamma   90.00
#
_symmetry.space_group_name_H-M   'P 1'
#
loop_
_entity.id
_entity.type
_entity.pdbx_description
1 polymer ?
#
loop_
_entity_poly.entity_id
_entity_poly.type
_entity_poly.pdbx_seq_one_letter_code
_entity_poly.pdbx_strand_id
1 'polypeptide(L)'
;NDSLNGTVMLFGHLLTNSAQIFADVRTYWSPEAVKRVTGHTLTSDAAGGFIHLINSGAATLDATGRQTLNGQPVMKPYWEIEQDEVDECLKATTWYPANTGYFRGGGFSSQFLTNGGMPVTMSRINIVKGLGPVLQLAEGMFIDLPEKVAQQLDDRTDPTWPTHWFVPRTTGSGPFRDVYSVMNNWGANHGAVSYGHIGADLIALASILRIPVTMANVTEDRIFRPSAWSMFGAQDPMGADYRACANFGPLYGKYC
;
A
#
# COMPACT_ATOMS: atom_id res chain seq x y z
N ASN A 1 6.98 -13.19 9.48
CA ASN A 1 7.36 -12.48 10.72
C ASN A 1 8.05 -11.14 10.39
N ASP A 2 7.52 -10.40 9.40
CA ASP A 2 7.94 -9.02 9.17
C ASP A 2 7.13 -8.14 10.12
N SER A 3 7.72 -7.84 11.29
CA SER A 3 7.07 -7.06 12.33
C SER A 3 6.82 -5.61 11.93
N LEU A 4 7.62 -5.07 11.00
CA LEU A 4 7.47 -3.68 10.56
C LEU A 4 6.27 -3.55 9.63
N ASN A 5 6.06 -4.50 8.71
CA ASN A 5 4.82 -4.52 7.93
C ASN A 5 3.60 -4.74 8.84
N GLY A 6 3.72 -5.67 9.81
CA GLY A 6 2.66 -5.92 10.80
C GLY A 6 2.30 -4.68 11.63
N THR A 7 3.30 -3.87 12.00
CA THR A 7 3.08 -2.60 12.73
C THR A 7 2.29 -1.60 11.89
N VAL A 8 2.59 -1.51 10.59
CA VAL A 8 1.86 -0.56 9.72
C VAL A 8 0.47 -1.07 9.36
N MET A 9 0.30 -2.39 9.19
CA MET A 9 -1.03 -2.98 9.12
C MET A 9 -1.82 -2.66 10.40
N LEU A 10 -1.21 -2.77 11.58
CA LEU A 10 -1.86 -2.38 12.83
C LEU A 10 -2.28 -0.90 12.83
N PHE A 11 -1.44 0.01 12.32
CA PHE A 11 -1.81 1.43 12.21
C PHE A 11 -3.02 1.63 11.30
N GLY A 12 -3.01 1.05 10.09
CA GLY A 12 -4.14 1.12 9.18
C GLY A 12 -5.41 0.55 9.82
N HIS A 13 -5.32 -0.65 10.40
CA HIS A 13 -6.45 -1.29 11.05
C HIS A 13 -7.04 -0.46 12.20
N LEU A 14 -6.21 0.11 13.07
CA LEU A 14 -6.69 0.92 14.20
C LEU A 14 -7.30 2.26 13.76
N LEU A 15 -6.93 2.77 12.57
CA LEU A 15 -7.48 4.01 12.02
C LEU A 15 -8.78 3.77 11.24
N THR A 16 -8.93 2.60 10.59
CA THR A 16 -10.06 2.34 9.68
C THR A 16 -11.03 1.29 10.17
N ASN A 17 -10.63 0.47 11.13
CA ASN A 17 -11.30 -0.77 11.56
C ASN A 17 -11.53 -1.80 10.44
N SER A 18 -10.88 -1.63 9.28
CA SER A 18 -10.98 -2.55 8.14
C SER A 18 -9.78 -3.49 8.07
N ALA A 19 -9.95 -4.59 7.32
CA ALA A 19 -8.87 -5.52 7.04
C ALA A 19 -7.72 -4.84 6.28
N GLN A 20 -6.52 -5.41 6.36
CA GLN A 20 -5.30 -4.82 5.82
C GLN A 20 -4.62 -5.78 4.85
N ILE A 21 -4.11 -5.26 3.76
CA ILE A 21 -3.42 -6.04 2.74
C ILE A 21 -1.93 -6.05 3.07
N PHE A 22 -1.36 -7.25 3.18
CA PHE A 22 0.08 -7.44 3.13
C PHE A 22 0.45 -7.71 1.67
N ALA A 23 1.44 -7.00 1.11
CA ALA A 23 1.87 -7.25 -0.27
C ALA A 23 3.39 -7.12 -0.46
N ASP A 24 3.96 -7.93 -1.35
CA ASP A 24 5.26 -7.61 -1.96
C ASP A 24 5.07 -6.51 -3.00
N VAL A 25 5.97 -5.53 -2.99
CA VAL A 25 6.14 -4.51 -4.03
C VAL A 25 6.97 -5.12 -5.15
N ARG A 26 6.34 -5.95 -5.97
CA ARG A 26 7.02 -6.94 -6.81
C ARG A 26 7.61 -6.35 -8.08
N THR A 27 6.81 -5.60 -8.84
CA THR A 27 7.20 -5.17 -10.19
C THR A 27 6.67 -3.78 -10.50
N TYR A 28 7.52 -2.92 -11.04
CA TYR A 28 7.07 -1.72 -11.74
C TYR A 28 6.86 -2.04 -13.22
N TRP A 29 5.66 -1.79 -13.71
CA TRP A 29 5.30 -1.91 -15.12
C TRP A 29 5.23 -0.53 -15.76
N SER A 30 6.29 -0.16 -16.49
CA SER A 30 6.28 1.06 -17.29
C SER A 30 5.33 0.93 -18.50
N PRO A 31 4.79 2.03 -19.03
CA PRO A 31 3.98 2.01 -20.25
C PRO A 31 4.67 1.31 -21.42
N GLU A 32 5.97 1.56 -21.61
CA GLU A 32 6.78 0.96 -22.66
C GLU A 32 6.96 -0.55 -22.45
N ALA A 33 7.18 -0.97 -21.20
CA ALA A 33 7.31 -2.38 -20.86
C ALA A 33 6.01 -3.15 -21.13
N VAL A 34 4.86 -2.59 -20.74
CA VAL A 34 3.55 -3.19 -21.04
C VAL A 34 3.30 -3.25 -22.54
N LYS A 35 3.56 -2.15 -23.28
CA LYS A 35 3.40 -2.11 -24.74
C LYS A 35 4.25 -3.15 -25.43
N ARG A 36 5.51 -3.30 -25.02
CA ARG A 36 6.45 -4.27 -25.59
C ARG A 36 5.99 -5.72 -25.41
N VAL A 37 5.41 -6.05 -24.26
CA VAL A 37 5.13 -7.46 -23.92
C VAL A 37 3.70 -7.88 -24.20
N THR A 38 2.77 -6.94 -24.30
CA THR A 38 1.33 -7.22 -24.52
C THR A 38 0.79 -6.60 -25.82
N GLY A 39 1.53 -5.67 -26.44
CA GLY A 39 1.03 -4.86 -27.54
C GLY A 39 0.01 -3.79 -27.13
N HIS A 40 -0.38 -3.72 -25.86
CA HIS A 40 -1.37 -2.77 -25.34
C HIS A 40 -0.73 -1.44 -24.92
N THR A 41 -1.36 -0.32 -25.29
CA THR A 41 -0.96 1.01 -24.82
C THR A 41 -1.79 1.34 -23.58
N LEU A 42 -1.15 1.56 -22.43
CA LEU A 42 -1.83 1.98 -21.21
C LEU A 42 -2.50 3.34 -21.40
N THR A 43 -3.67 3.51 -20.77
CA THR A 43 -4.48 4.73 -20.83
C THR A 43 -5.07 5.05 -19.46
N SER A 44 -5.72 6.22 -19.33
CA SER A 44 -6.38 6.65 -18.09
C SER A 44 -5.44 6.59 -16.87
N ASP A 45 -5.88 6.05 -15.74
CA ASP A 45 -5.09 6.03 -14.50
C ASP A 45 -3.78 5.24 -14.65
N ALA A 46 -3.75 4.25 -15.55
CA ALA A 46 -2.56 3.44 -15.82
C ALA A 46 -1.55 4.10 -16.78
N ALA A 47 -1.87 5.27 -17.36
CA ALA A 47 -1.06 5.86 -18.43
C ALA A 47 0.40 6.15 -18.03
N GLY A 48 0.66 6.42 -16.75
CA GLY A 48 1.99 6.63 -16.18
C GLY A 48 2.72 5.36 -15.73
N GLY A 49 2.14 4.18 -15.98
CA GLY A 49 2.58 2.90 -15.43
C GLY A 49 1.90 2.56 -14.10
N PHE A 50 2.22 1.39 -13.56
CA PHE A 50 1.65 0.90 -12.30
C PHE A 50 2.63 -0.04 -11.60
N ILE A 51 2.32 -0.38 -10.35
CA ILE A 51 3.07 -1.29 -9.51
C ILE A 51 2.24 -2.56 -9.28
N HIS A 52 2.84 -3.72 -9.51
CA HIS A 52 2.29 -5.02 -9.16
C HIS A 52 2.53 -5.28 -7.68
N LEU A 53 1.46 -5.26 -6.90
CA LEU A 53 1.46 -5.69 -5.51
C LEU A 53 0.94 -7.12 -5.45
N ILE A 54 1.74 -8.04 -4.91
CA ILE A 54 1.41 -9.48 -4.92
C ILE A 54 2.17 -10.20 -3.82
N ASN A 55 1.52 -10.48 -2.69
CA ASN A 55 2.18 -11.25 -1.63
C ASN A 55 2.47 -12.68 -2.08
N SER A 56 3.42 -13.33 -1.40
CA SER A 56 3.83 -14.72 -1.58
C SER A 56 2.79 -15.77 -1.12
N GLY A 57 1.53 -15.60 -1.55
CA GLY A 57 0.46 -16.59 -1.47
C GLY A 57 -0.70 -16.27 -0.53
N ALA A 58 -0.65 -15.20 0.26
CA ALA A 58 -1.71 -14.87 1.21
C ALA A 58 -2.11 -13.39 1.17
N ALA A 59 -3.40 -13.09 1.13
CA ALA A 59 -3.93 -11.75 1.36
C ALA A 59 -5.31 -11.85 2.01
N THR A 60 -5.77 -10.78 2.65
CA THR A 60 -7.13 -10.72 3.18
C THR A 60 -8.15 -10.84 2.06
N LEU A 61 -9.23 -11.61 2.25
CA LEU A 61 -10.22 -11.84 1.20
C LEU A 61 -11.10 -10.60 0.94
N ASP A 62 -11.18 -9.68 1.91
CA ASP A 62 -11.79 -8.35 1.75
C ASP A 62 -11.17 -7.58 0.58
N ALA A 63 -9.88 -7.83 0.31
CA ALA A 63 -9.14 -7.16 -0.75
C ALA A 63 -9.57 -7.59 -2.15
N THR A 64 -10.43 -8.61 -2.30
CA THR A 64 -11.06 -8.93 -3.58
C THR A 64 -11.83 -7.74 -4.17
N GLY A 65 -12.27 -6.79 -3.32
CA GLY A 65 -13.08 -5.64 -3.73
C GLY A 65 -14.51 -6.05 -4.08
N ARG A 66 -15.02 -7.13 -3.47
CA ARG A 66 -16.39 -7.61 -3.63
C ARG A 66 -17.37 -6.98 -2.65
N GLN A 67 -16.86 -6.44 -1.54
CA GLN A 67 -17.65 -5.54 -0.69
C GLN A 67 -17.89 -4.23 -1.45
N THR A 68 -19.10 -3.68 -1.34
CA THR A 68 -19.48 -2.47 -2.07
C THR A 68 -20.10 -1.41 -1.20
N LEU A 69 -19.86 -0.15 -1.56
CA LEU A 69 -20.54 1.01 -1.02
C LEU A 69 -20.93 1.92 -2.18
N ASN A 70 -22.22 2.21 -2.34
CA ASN A 70 -22.74 2.98 -3.48
C ASN A 70 -22.30 2.42 -4.85
N GLY A 71 -22.22 1.09 -4.96
CA GLY A 71 -21.80 0.38 -6.17
C GLY A 71 -20.30 0.47 -6.49
N GLN A 72 -19.47 1.03 -5.59
CA GLN A 72 -18.01 1.08 -5.73
C GLN A 72 -17.35 0.03 -4.84
N PRO A 73 -16.22 -0.57 -5.24
CA PRO A 73 -15.50 -1.55 -4.44
C PRO A 73 -14.82 -0.91 -3.23
N VAL A 74 -14.96 -1.54 -2.06
CA VAL A 74 -14.44 -1.05 -0.78
C VAL A 74 -13.90 -2.19 0.09
N MET A 75 -13.27 -1.86 1.21
CA MET A 75 -13.03 -2.79 2.33
C MET A 75 -13.60 -2.17 3.60
N LYS A 76 -14.61 -2.81 4.19
CA LYS A 76 -15.42 -2.27 5.28
C LYS A 76 -14.93 -2.73 6.65
N PRO A 77 -15.29 -2.01 7.73
CA PRO A 77 -15.27 -2.57 9.06
C PRO A 77 -16.18 -3.80 9.16
N TYR A 78 -15.78 -4.80 9.95
CA TYR A 78 -16.45 -6.10 9.94
C TYR A 78 -17.95 -6.05 10.33
N TRP A 79 -18.38 -5.04 11.11
CA TRP A 79 -19.77 -4.88 11.50
C TRP A 79 -20.66 -4.28 10.40
N GLU A 80 -20.08 -3.87 9.27
CA GLU A 80 -20.80 -3.36 8.10
C GLU A 80 -20.76 -4.35 6.93
N ILE A 81 -20.07 -5.48 7.06
CA ILE A 81 -19.97 -6.50 6.03
C ILE A 81 -21.22 -7.38 6.08
N GLU A 82 -21.91 -7.45 4.95
CA GLU A 82 -23.10 -8.29 4.78
C GLU A 82 -22.70 -9.71 4.35
N GLN A 83 -23.56 -10.70 4.62
CA GLN A 83 -23.26 -12.10 4.35
C GLN A 83 -23.05 -12.40 2.85
N ASP A 84 -23.79 -11.70 1.98
CA ASP A 84 -23.63 -11.83 0.53
C ASP A 84 -22.25 -11.36 0.07
N GLU A 85 -21.71 -10.28 0.65
CA GLU A 85 -20.36 -9.82 0.35
C GLU A 85 -19.28 -10.79 0.82
N VAL A 86 -19.48 -11.45 1.99
CA VAL A 86 -18.60 -12.54 2.44
C VAL A 86 -18.56 -13.65 1.41
N ASP A 87 -19.74 -14.08 0.94
CA ASP A 87 -19.87 -15.14 -0.05
C ASP A 87 -19.23 -14.74 -1.39
N GLU A 88 -19.39 -13.49 -1.82
CA GLU A 88 -18.75 -12.98 -3.05
C GLU A 88 -17.23 -12.88 -2.92
N CYS A 89 -16.68 -12.47 -1.78
CA CYS A 89 -15.24 -12.52 -1.51
C CYS A 89 -14.68 -13.95 -1.62
N LEU A 90 -15.41 -14.93 -1.05
CA LEU A 90 -15.03 -16.34 -1.12
C LEU A 90 -15.11 -16.88 -2.56
N LYS A 91 -16.18 -16.59 -3.29
CA LYS A 91 -16.35 -17.01 -4.70
C LYS A 91 -15.29 -16.41 -5.62
N ALA A 92 -14.83 -15.19 -5.34
CA ALA A 92 -13.78 -14.53 -6.10
C ALA A 92 -12.38 -15.10 -5.84
N THR A 93 -12.22 -15.98 -4.85
CA THR A 93 -10.94 -16.54 -4.43
C THR A 93 -10.80 -17.98 -4.86
N THR A 94 -9.71 -18.29 -5.57
CA THR A 94 -9.31 -19.66 -5.89
C THR A 94 -8.13 -20.09 -5.01
N TRP A 95 -8.22 -21.29 -4.44
CA TRP A 95 -7.17 -21.85 -3.59
C TRP A 95 -6.25 -22.76 -4.40
N TYR A 96 -5.06 -22.28 -4.75
CA TYR A 96 -4.09 -23.06 -5.53
C TYR A 96 -3.13 -23.82 -4.61
N PRO A 97 -2.78 -25.09 -4.92
CA PRO A 97 -1.72 -25.78 -4.20
C PRO A 97 -0.41 -24.98 -4.27
N ALA A 98 0.25 -24.83 -3.11
CA ALA A 98 1.50 -24.07 -3.02
C ALA A 98 2.59 -24.71 -3.91
N ASN A 99 3.38 -23.85 -4.57
CA ASN A 99 4.50 -24.29 -5.39
C ASN A 99 5.56 -25.01 -4.53
N THR A 100 5.69 -26.32 -4.70
CA THR A 100 6.59 -27.17 -3.89
C THR A 100 8.08 -26.93 -4.15
N GLY A 101 8.43 -26.18 -5.21
CA GLY A 101 9.77 -25.64 -5.42
C GLY A 101 10.19 -24.65 -4.33
N TYR A 102 9.23 -23.90 -3.76
CA TYR A 102 9.43 -22.97 -2.65
C TYR A 102 8.92 -23.55 -1.32
N PHE A 103 7.70 -24.09 -1.31
CA PHE A 103 6.99 -24.56 -0.12
C PHE A 103 6.93 -26.09 -0.11
N ARG A 104 8.04 -26.76 0.24
CA ARG A 104 8.16 -28.24 0.18
C ARG A 104 7.11 -29.00 1.01
N GLY A 105 6.56 -28.37 2.04
CA GLY A 105 5.49 -28.94 2.88
C GLY A 105 4.08 -28.83 2.28
N GLY A 106 3.93 -28.21 1.11
CA GLY A 106 2.63 -27.92 0.52
C GLY A 106 1.93 -26.71 1.18
N GLY A 107 0.60 -26.67 1.08
CA GLY A 107 -0.24 -25.55 1.49
C GLY A 107 -1.14 -25.08 0.34
N PHE A 108 -1.94 -24.04 0.57
CA PHE A 108 -2.77 -23.42 -0.45
C PHE A 108 -2.60 -21.90 -0.43
N SER A 109 -2.35 -21.30 -1.59
CA SER A 109 -2.35 -19.85 -1.76
C SER A 109 -3.74 -19.33 -2.12
N SER A 110 -4.11 -18.16 -1.59
CA SER A 110 -5.37 -17.48 -1.87
C SER A 110 -5.22 -16.58 -3.10
N GLN A 111 -5.59 -17.06 -4.28
CA GLN A 111 -5.49 -16.30 -5.52
C GLN A 111 -6.79 -15.57 -5.78
N PHE A 112 -6.67 -14.27 -6.08
CA PHE A 112 -7.75 -13.44 -6.60
C PHE A 112 -7.13 -12.22 -7.30
N LEU A 113 -7.92 -11.56 -8.13
CA LEU A 113 -7.61 -10.24 -8.67
C LEU A 113 -8.50 -9.20 -7.98
N THR A 114 -7.88 -8.15 -7.44
CA THR A 114 -8.63 -7.05 -6.81
C THR A 114 -9.32 -6.20 -7.86
N ASN A 115 -10.59 -5.88 -7.62
CA ASN A 115 -11.32 -4.94 -8.47
C ASN A 115 -10.67 -3.54 -8.46
N GLY A 116 -10.53 -2.95 -9.65
CA GLY A 116 -10.10 -1.57 -9.83
C GLY A 116 -11.11 -0.53 -9.32
N GLY A 117 -10.69 0.73 -9.26
CA GLY A 117 -11.51 1.85 -8.78
C GLY A 117 -11.49 2.04 -7.27
N MET A 118 -10.83 1.16 -6.51
CA MET A 118 -10.73 1.25 -5.06
C MET A 118 -9.60 2.23 -4.64
N PRO A 119 -9.89 3.35 -3.95
CA PRO A 119 -8.86 4.22 -3.40
C PRO A 119 -8.14 3.52 -2.26
N VAL A 120 -6.82 3.64 -2.21
CA VAL A 120 -6.00 2.97 -1.19
C VAL A 120 -4.81 3.81 -0.77
N THR A 121 -4.26 3.49 0.40
CA THR A 121 -3.00 4.04 0.90
C THR A 121 -2.03 2.90 1.15
N MET A 122 -0.94 2.85 0.39
CA MET A 122 0.18 1.95 0.67
C MET A 122 1.11 2.62 1.68
N SER A 123 1.58 1.89 2.68
CA SER A 123 2.42 2.43 3.75
C SER A 123 3.46 1.42 4.24
N ARG A 124 4.56 1.93 4.80
CA ARG A 124 5.67 1.12 5.30
C ARG A 124 6.44 1.86 6.39
N ILE A 125 6.74 1.15 7.48
CA ILE A 125 7.74 1.57 8.46
C ILE A 125 9.05 0.86 8.18
N ASN A 126 10.14 1.60 8.24
CA ASN A 126 11.49 1.07 8.22
C ASN A 126 12.25 1.56 9.44
N ILE A 127 13.24 0.81 9.91
CA ILE A 127 14.16 1.25 10.96
C ILE A 127 15.49 1.55 10.31
N VAL A 128 15.94 2.81 10.42
CA VAL A 128 17.22 3.27 9.87
C VAL A 128 18.20 3.46 11.03
N LYS A 129 19.37 2.80 10.95
CA LYS A 129 20.40 2.91 11.98
C LYS A 129 20.86 4.37 12.13
N GLY A 130 20.86 4.87 13.36
CA GLY A 130 21.22 6.26 13.67
C GLY A 130 20.08 7.28 13.54
N LEU A 131 18.91 6.86 13.03
CA LEU A 131 17.72 7.70 12.91
C LEU A 131 16.53 7.14 13.71
N GLY A 132 16.29 5.82 13.63
CA GLY A 132 15.14 5.16 14.24
C GLY A 132 14.05 4.82 13.22
N PRO A 133 12.78 4.67 13.65
CA PRO A 133 11.67 4.37 12.74
C PRO A 133 11.38 5.56 11.82
N VAL A 134 11.10 5.27 10.56
CA VAL A 134 10.61 6.23 9.55
C VAL A 134 9.37 5.67 8.86
N LEU A 135 8.41 6.53 8.53
CA LEU A 135 7.20 6.15 7.81
C LEU A 135 7.25 6.62 6.35
N GLN A 136 6.90 5.73 5.43
CA GLN A 136 6.62 6.02 4.03
C GLN A 136 5.15 5.73 3.75
N LEU A 137 4.50 6.55 2.94
CA LEU A 137 3.14 6.32 2.46
C LEU A 137 2.93 6.84 1.04
N ALA A 138 2.04 6.19 0.29
CA ALA A 138 1.64 6.55 -1.05
C ALA A 138 0.12 6.33 -1.19
N GLU A 139 -0.65 7.42 -1.25
CA GLU A 139 -2.05 7.38 -1.66
C GLU A 139 -2.13 7.10 -3.16
N GLY A 140 -3.13 6.33 -3.57
CA GLY A 140 -3.36 5.95 -4.96
C GLY A 140 -4.64 5.18 -5.12
N MET A 141 -4.70 4.33 -6.13
CA MET A 141 -5.87 3.48 -6.37
C MET A 141 -5.46 2.15 -6.98
N PHE A 142 -6.33 1.15 -6.80
CA PHE A 142 -6.28 -0.03 -7.65
C PHE A 142 -6.96 0.24 -8.97
N ILE A 143 -6.45 -0.40 -10.03
CA ILE A 143 -6.94 -0.26 -11.40
C ILE A 143 -7.29 -1.62 -11.99
N ASP A 144 -8.19 -1.62 -12.95
CA ASP A 144 -8.40 -2.77 -13.82
C ASP A 144 -7.53 -2.66 -15.07
N LEU A 145 -6.99 -3.80 -15.49
CA LEU A 145 -6.37 -3.94 -16.80
C LEU A 145 -7.29 -4.78 -17.68
N PRO A 146 -7.25 -4.61 -19.03
CA PRO A 146 -7.93 -5.52 -19.92
C PRO A 146 -7.53 -6.97 -19.61
N GLU A 147 -8.49 -7.88 -19.53
CA GLU A 147 -8.29 -9.28 -19.07
C GLU A 147 -7.06 -9.96 -19.69
N LYS A 148 -6.89 -9.84 -21.01
CA LYS A 148 -5.72 -10.41 -21.72
C LYS A 148 -4.38 -9.81 -21.29
N VAL A 149 -4.36 -8.52 -20.99
CA VAL A 149 -3.15 -7.82 -20.49
C VAL A 149 -2.88 -8.29 -19.07
N ALA A 150 -3.89 -8.28 -18.18
CA ALA A 150 -3.75 -8.76 -16.81
C ALA A 150 -3.18 -10.18 -16.77
N GLN A 151 -3.79 -11.11 -17.51
CA GLN A 151 -3.36 -12.51 -17.57
C GLN A 151 -1.91 -12.66 -18.05
N GLN A 152 -1.53 -11.97 -19.12
CA GLN A 152 -0.16 -12.03 -19.65
C GLN A 152 0.90 -11.54 -18.67
N LEU A 153 0.57 -10.58 -17.81
CA LEU A 153 1.47 -10.06 -16.77
C LEU A 153 1.48 -10.94 -15.52
N ASP A 154 0.34 -11.53 -15.17
CA ASP A 154 0.19 -12.41 -14.02
C ASP A 154 0.90 -13.76 -14.23
N ASP A 155 0.71 -14.38 -15.41
CA ASP A 155 1.29 -15.67 -15.80
C ASP A 155 2.83 -15.71 -15.73
N ARG A 156 3.47 -14.56 -15.95
CA ARG A 156 4.93 -14.42 -15.93
C ARG A 156 5.49 -14.02 -14.58
N THR A 157 4.63 -13.75 -13.61
CA THR A 157 5.03 -13.36 -12.26
C THR A 157 4.81 -14.53 -11.32
N ASP A 158 3.58 -14.72 -10.83
CA ASP A 158 3.17 -15.86 -10.00
C ASP A 158 1.63 -15.96 -10.03
N PRO A 159 1.02 -16.69 -10.98
CA PRO A 159 -0.43 -16.69 -11.21
C PRO A 159 -1.24 -17.42 -10.13
N THR A 160 -0.58 -17.92 -9.08
CA THR A 160 -1.23 -18.62 -7.95
C THR A 160 -1.39 -17.72 -6.73
N TRP A 161 -0.95 -16.46 -6.80
CA TRP A 161 -0.89 -15.52 -5.69
C TRP A 161 -1.88 -14.35 -5.91
N PRO A 162 -2.30 -13.64 -4.85
CA PRO A 162 -3.28 -12.56 -4.95
C PRO A 162 -2.68 -11.31 -5.59
N THR A 163 -3.29 -10.80 -6.65
CA THR A 163 -2.78 -9.67 -7.44
C THR A 163 -3.57 -8.38 -7.17
N HIS A 164 -2.83 -7.29 -6.98
CA HIS A 164 -3.35 -5.93 -6.96
C HIS A 164 -2.53 -5.03 -7.91
N TRP A 165 -3.20 -4.36 -8.85
CA TRP A 165 -2.57 -3.40 -9.75
C TRP A 165 -2.69 -1.99 -9.17
N PHE A 166 -1.61 -1.45 -8.63
CA PHE A 166 -1.61 -0.19 -7.89
C PHE A 166 -1.03 0.95 -8.70
N VAL A 167 -1.76 2.07 -8.78
CA VAL A 167 -1.26 3.33 -9.32
C VAL A 167 -1.14 4.35 -8.17
N PRO A 168 0.08 4.78 -7.80
CA PRO A 168 0.24 5.87 -6.84
C PRO A 168 -0.11 7.22 -7.47
N ARG A 169 -0.72 8.13 -6.70
CA ARG A 169 -0.89 9.53 -7.12
C ARG A 169 0.50 10.19 -7.25
N THR A 170 0.84 10.65 -8.44
CA THR A 170 2.08 11.38 -8.72
C THR A 170 1.88 12.88 -8.55
N THR A 171 2.95 13.60 -8.19
CA THR A 171 2.97 15.06 -8.00
C THR A 171 3.90 15.76 -8.98
N GLY A 172 4.63 15.02 -9.83
CA GLY A 172 5.60 15.59 -10.76
C GLY A 172 6.93 16.03 -10.13
N SER A 173 7.14 15.76 -8.83
CA SER A 173 8.37 16.09 -8.12
C SER A 173 8.76 15.06 -7.05
N GLY A 174 10.04 15.06 -6.66
CA GLY A 174 10.55 14.22 -5.59
C GLY A 174 10.30 12.71 -5.81
N PRO A 175 10.05 11.95 -4.75
CA PRO A 175 9.71 10.52 -4.84
C PRO A 175 8.41 10.21 -5.59
N PHE A 176 7.57 11.23 -5.85
CA PHE A 176 6.29 11.10 -6.56
C PHE A 176 6.33 11.75 -7.94
N ARG A 177 7.52 11.95 -8.51
CA ARG A 177 7.68 12.49 -9.87
C ARG A 177 6.95 11.64 -10.91
N ASP A 178 7.14 10.33 -10.81
CA ASP A 178 6.58 9.31 -11.67
C ASP A 178 6.43 8.00 -10.88
N VAL A 179 5.69 7.03 -11.43
CA VAL A 179 5.41 5.74 -10.75
C VAL A 179 6.70 4.96 -10.46
N TYR A 180 7.67 5.04 -11.38
CA TYR A 180 8.99 4.46 -11.16
C TYR A 180 9.66 5.03 -9.90
N SER A 181 9.65 6.35 -9.74
CA SER A 181 10.24 7.02 -8.57
C SER A 181 9.60 6.57 -7.27
N VAL A 182 8.29 6.30 -7.28
CA VAL A 182 7.60 5.78 -6.10
C VAL A 182 8.16 4.42 -5.70
N MET A 183 8.24 3.46 -6.63
CA MET A 183 8.81 2.14 -6.34
C MET A 183 10.30 2.22 -5.97
N ASN A 184 11.08 3.03 -6.70
CA ASN A 184 12.51 3.16 -6.50
C ASN A 184 12.89 3.78 -5.14
N ASN A 185 12.00 4.59 -4.55
CA ASN A 185 12.20 5.16 -3.22
C ASN A 185 11.52 4.33 -2.11
N TRP A 186 10.84 3.24 -2.43
CA TRP A 186 10.22 2.37 -1.42
C TRP A 186 11.30 1.60 -0.64
N GLY A 187 11.28 1.69 0.68
CA GLY A 187 12.41 1.28 1.54
C GLY A 187 12.48 -0.19 1.91
N ALA A 188 11.57 -1.03 1.39
CA ALA A 188 11.51 -2.47 1.67
C ALA A 188 10.87 -3.24 0.50
N ASN A 189 10.93 -4.57 0.52
CA ASN A 189 10.21 -5.39 -0.47
C ASN A 189 8.71 -5.49 -0.16
N HIS A 190 8.27 -5.22 1.08
CA HIS A 190 6.86 -5.27 1.46
C HIS A 190 6.23 -3.89 1.60
N GLY A 191 4.91 -3.83 1.44
CA GLY A 191 4.05 -2.73 1.85
C GLY A 191 2.78 -3.24 2.55
N ALA A 192 2.20 -2.41 3.40
CA ALA A 192 0.86 -2.60 3.93
C ALA A 192 -0.10 -1.67 3.16
N VAL A 193 -1.25 -2.17 2.72
CA VAL A 193 -2.24 -1.37 1.99
C VAL A 193 -3.56 -1.36 2.76
N SER A 194 -4.07 -0.15 3.00
CA SER A 194 -5.40 0.09 3.57
C SER A 194 -6.32 0.66 2.51
N TYR A 195 -7.60 0.28 2.57
CA TYR A 195 -8.67 0.99 1.85
C TYR A 195 -8.75 2.45 2.32
N GLY A 196 -9.02 3.34 1.36
CA GLY A 196 -9.16 4.79 1.57
C GLY A 196 -7.85 5.58 1.46
N HIS A 197 -7.99 6.90 1.34
CA HIS A 197 -6.90 7.88 1.37
C HIS A 197 -6.67 8.38 2.80
N ILE A 198 -6.04 7.51 3.61
CA ILE A 198 -5.79 7.71 5.05
C ILE A 198 -4.42 8.32 5.35
N GLY A 199 -3.76 8.90 4.35
CA GLY A 199 -2.39 9.41 4.50
C GLY A 199 -2.29 10.51 5.55
N ALA A 200 -3.30 11.39 5.63
CA ALA A 200 -3.37 12.45 6.65
C ALA A 200 -3.44 11.87 8.08
N ASP A 201 -4.26 10.83 8.27
CA ASP A 201 -4.44 10.17 9.57
C ASP A 201 -3.15 9.46 10.01
N LEU A 202 -2.47 8.80 9.08
CA LEU A 202 -1.16 8.19 9.31
C LEU A 202 -0.09 9.23 9.67
N ILE A 203 -0.08 10.40 9.01
CA ILE A 203 0.85 11.50 9.34
C ILE A 203 0.57 12.05 10.75
N ALA A 204 -0.70 12.23 11.11
CA ALA A 204 -1.09 12.68 12.44
C ALA A 204 -0.67 11.65 13.51
N LEU A 205 -0.97 10.37 13.31
CA LEU A 205 -0.55 9.28 14.19
C LEU A 205 0.98 9.21 14.33
N ALA A 206 1.71 9.29 13.21
CA ALA A 206 3.16 9.27 13.20
C ALA A 206 3.75 10.43 14.02
N SER A 207 3.16 11.63 13.95
CA SER A 207 3.59 12.78 14.75
C SER A 207 3.38 12.57 16.26
N ILE A 208 2.26 11.93 16.66
CA ILE A 208 2.01 11.55 18.07
C ILE A 208 3.08 10.55 18.55
N LEU A 209 3.50 9.64 17.67
CA LEU A 209 4.51 8.62 17.98
C LEU A 209 5.96 9.11 17.78
N ARG A 210 6.15 10.35 17.29
CA ARG A 210 7.44 10.94 16.91
C ARG A 210 8.21 10.09 15.87
N ILE A 211 7.48 9.57 14.89
CA ILE A 211 8.01 8.85 13.74
C ILE A 211 8.04 9.83 12.56
N PRO A 212 9.22 10.24 12.06
CA PRO A 212 9.29 11.12 10.91
C PRO A 212 8.76 10.45 9.63
N VAL A 213 8.07 11.23 8.80
CA VAL A 213 7.54 10.79 7.51
C VAL A 213 8.53 11.15 6.40
N THR A 214 9.21 10.15 5.84
CA THR A 214 10.26 10.30 4.83
C THR A 214 9.70 10.51 3.41
N MET A 215 8.51 10.01 3.14
CA MET A 215 7.91 9.98 1.81
C MET A 215 6.38 9.97 1.92
N ALA A 216 5.71 10.99 1.38
CA ALA A 216 4.25 11.11 1.32
C ALA A 216 3.80 11.96 0.12
N ASN A 217 2.63 11.66 -0.44
CA ASN A 217 1.95 12.43 -1.49
C ASN A 217 0.61 13.02 -1.04
N VAL A 218 0.47 13.23 0.27
CA VAL A 218 -0.67 13.92 0.89
C VAL A 218 -0.50 15.42 0.67
N THR A 219 -1.58 16.11 0.34
CA THR A 219 -1.57 17.56 0.13
C THR A 219 -1.33 18.29 1.45
N GLU A 220 -0.62 19.41 1.39
CA GLU A 220 -0.16 20.14 2.58
C GLU A 220 -1.30 20.59 3.50
N ASP A 221 -2.44 20.96 2.93
CA ASP A 221 -3.64 21.40 3.65
C ASP A 221 -4.28 20.29 4.52
N ARG A 222 -3.98 19.02 4.23
CA ARG A 222 -4.45 17.87 5.00
C ARG A 222 -3.46 17.43 6.08
N ILE A 223 -2.25 18.01 6.13
CA ILE A 223 -1.23 17.64 7.12
C ILE A 223 -1.61 18.24 8.47
N PHE A 224 -1.88 17.38 9.45
CA PHE A 224 -2.18 17.78 10.81
C PHE A 224 -1.19 17.18 11.80
N ARG A 225 -0.52 18.04 12.58
CA ARG A 225 0.49 17.68 13.58
C ARG A 225 0.36 18.60 14.80
N PRO A 226 0.94 18.26 15.96
CA PRO A 226 0.96 19.18 17.11
C PRO A 226 1.56 20.54 16.72
N SER A 227 0.97 21.63 17.22
CA SER A 227 1.34 23.00 16.85
C SER A 227 2.84 23.32 17.03
N ALA A 228 3.49 22.62 17.96
CA ALA A 228 4.93 22.69 18.20
C ALA A 228 5.77 22.42 16.94
N TRP A 229 5.31 21.56 16.00
CA TRP A 229 6.06 21.27 14.76
C TRP A 229 6.34 22.54 13.94
N SER A 230 5.42 23.51 13.93
CA SER A 230 5.63 24.75 13.18
C SER A 230 6.79 25.59 13.73
N MET A 231 7.08 25.49 15.03
CA MET A 231 8.21 26.15 15.69
C MET A 231 9.56 25.52 15.31
N PHE A 232 9.56 24.30 14.76
CA PHE A 232 10.75 23.67 14.18
C PHE A 232 10.96 24.04 12.71
N GLY A 233 10.07 24.81 12.08
CA GLY A 233 10.26 25.33 10.73
C GLY A 233 8.99 25.31 9.89
N ALA A 234 8.16 26.35 10.00
CA ALA A 234 6.89 26.44 9.26
C ALA A 234 7.05 26.46 7.72
N GLN A 235 8.19 26.92 7.20
CA GLN A 235 8.48 26.98 5.76
C GLN A 235 9.23 25.74 5.23
N ASP A 236 9.52 24.77 6.10
CA ASP A 236 10.18 23.51 5.77
C ASP A 236 9.48 22.37 6.52
N PRO A 237 8.26 21.97 6.11
CA PRO A 237 7.45 21.02 6.87
C PRO A 237 8.08 19.64 7.02
N MET A 238 8.88 19.21 6.03
CA MET A 238 9.62 17.95 6.09
C MET A 238 10.75 18.05 7.11
N GLY A 239 11.65 19.04 6.99
CA GLY A 239 12.73 19.18 7.96
C GLY A 239 12.23 19.49 9.37
N ALA A 240 11.12 20.21 9.51
CA ALA A 240 10.46 20.43 10.80
C ALA A 240 10.02 19.12 11.45
N ASP A 241 9.52 18.17 10.67
CA ASP A 241 9.14 16.84 11.17
C ASP A 241 10.33 16.08 11.76
N TYR A 242 11.44 16.04 11.04
CA TYR A 242 12.68 15.41 11.53
C TYR A 242 13.20 16.09 12.80
N ARG A 243 13.25 17.43 12.81
CA ARG A 243 13.74 18.20 13.97
C ARG A 243 12.85 18.00 15.19
N ALA A 244 11.53 18.03 15.03
CA ALA A 244 10.58 17.80 16.11
C ALA A 244 10.66 16.36 16.64
N CYS A 245 10.67 15.35 15.76
CA CYS A 245 10.77 13.95 16.15
C CYS A 245 12.08 13.66 16.88
N ALA A 246 13.21 14.20 16.40
CA ALA A 246 14.50 14.07 17.06
C ALA A 246 14.55 14.76 18.43
N ASN A 247 13.93 15.94 18.54
CA ASN A 247 13.89 16.72 19.78
C ASN A 247 13.05 16.02 20.87
N PHE A 248 11.84 15.59 20.53
CA PHE A 248 10.92 14.99 21.50
C PHE A 248 11.22 13.51 21.78
N GLY A 249 11.78 12.79 20.81
CA GLY A 249 12.11 11.37 20.95
C GLY A 249 10.89 10.45 21.13
N PRO A 250 11.12 9.14 21.28
CA PRO A 250 10.05 8.15 21.47
C PRO A 250 9.27 8.38 22.76
N LEU A 251 7.95 8.14 22.73
CA LEU A 251 7.01 8.47 23.80
C LEU A 251 7.32 7.81 25.15
N TYR A 252 7.78 6.55 25.12
CA TYR A 252 7.91 5.70 26.31
C TYR A 252 9.36 5.53 26.78
N GLY A 253 10.25 6.39 26.32
CA GLY A 253 11.67 6.36 26.66
C GLY A 253 12.56 5.93 25.49
N LYS A 254 13.81 6.37 25.52
CA LYS A 254 14.83 5.97 24.54
C LYS A 254 15.30 4.56 24.87
N TYR A 255 15.41 3.71 23.84
CA TYR A 255 16.16 2.46 23.97
C TYR A 255 17.63 2.82 24.27
N CYS A 256 18.10 2.48 25.46
CA CYS A 256 19.48 2.71 25.91
C CYS A 256 20.43 1.66 25.34
#